data_AF-A0A397EJP6-F1
#
_entry.id   AF-A0A397EJP6-F1
#
_cell.length_a   1.000
_cell.length_b   1.000
_cell.length_c   1.000
_cell.angle_alpha   90.00
_cell.angle_beta   90.00
_cell.angle_gamma   90.00
#
_symmetry.space_group_name_H-M   'P 1'
#
loop_
_entity.id
_entity.type
_entity.pdbx_description
1 polymer ?
#
loop_
_entity_poly.entity_id
_entity_poly.type
_entity_poly.pdbx_seq_one_letter_code
_entity_poly.pdbx_strand_id
1 'polypeptide(L)'
;MGKLKRKKREEGTQNEHIVSILATLCLWLPVESSRDAVLDRLHAKFLEMHFEKTDRLVDLLLAYYGRVHALPKPEKKGGDEYDPREYEEAVEGYRLHQLEVGLYPLQQLAFITCHLVQVLPSLRRHVSDKLHAYGYTVGTVRQLVVDQVVSLAAEDEEEGEEEGGDGSKSGRDKQGTTSGGGGRSIQFHRLTDLVAALAHVDPEIIPTDAAE
;
A
#
# COMPACT_ATOMS: atom_id res chain seq x y z
N MET A 1 29.02 -6.48 17.84
CA MET A 1 27.59 -6.14 17.64
C MET A 1 27.34 -5.15 16.48
N GLY A 2 28.22 -4.18 16.20
CA GLY A 2 28.00 -3.18 15.12
C GLY A 2 27.98 -3.71 13.68
N LYS A 3 28.83 -4.69 13.35
CA LYS A 3 28.89 -5.27 11.98
C LYS A 3 27.60 -6.01 11.58
N LEU A 4 26.97 -6.69 12.54
CA LEU A 4 25.70 -7.41 12.33
C LEU A 4 24.52 -6.44 12.15
N LYS A 5 24.46 -5.37 12.94
CA LYS A 5 23.43 -4.32 12.80
C LYS A 5 23.55 -3.60 11.45
N ARG A 6 24.77 -3.31 11.01
CA ARG A 6 25.01 -2.68 9.70
C ARG A 6 24.58 -3.57 8.54
N LYS A 7 24.94 -4.86 8.56
CA LYS A 7 24.52 -5.83 7.55
C LYS A 7 22.99 -5.97 7.49
N LYS A 8 22.32 -6.06 8.65
CA LYS A 8 20.85 -6.11 8.72
C LYS A 8 20.18 -4.84 8.15
N ARG A 9 20.80 -3.66 8.34
CA ARG A 9 20.32 -2.40 7.76
C ARG A 9 20.51 -2.38 6.23
N GLU A 10 21.68 -2.82 5.75
CA GLU A 10 21.95 -2.96 4.30
C GLU A 10 20.97 -3.93 3.63
N GLU A 11 20.68 -5.08 4.24
CA GLU A 11 19.67 -6.05 3.77
C GLU A 11 18.25 -5.46 3.78
N GLY A 12 17.91 -4.63 4.79
CA GLY A 12 16.63 -3.93 4.85
C GLY A 12 16.43 -2.99 3.67
N THR A 13 17.40 -2.11 3.40
CA THR A 13 17.37 -1.18 2.27
C THR A 13 17.34 -1.91 0.91
N GLN A 14 18.08 -3.04 0.79
CA GLN A 14 18.01 -3.85 -0.42
C GLN A 14 16.60 -4.43 -0.65
N ASN A 15 15.95 -4.92 0.40
CA ASN A 15 14.58 -5.44 0.29
C ASN A 15 13.60 -4.34 -0.13
N GLU A 16 13.73 -3.13 0.40
CA GLU A 16 12.89 -1.97 0.03
C GLU A 16 13.02 -1.64 -1.45
N HIS A 17 14.25 -1.61 -1.99
CA HIS A 17 14.47 -1.38 -3.41
C HIS A 17 13.89 -2.50 -4.29
N ILE A 18 14.08 -3.76 -3.90
CA ILE A 18 13.51 -4.91 -4.63
C ILE A 18 11.98 -4.83 -4.65
N VAL A 19 11.37 -4.51 -3.51
CA VAL A 19 9.92 -4.33 -3.40
C VAL A 19 9.43 -3.20 -4.30
N SER A 20 10.13 -2.06 -4.33
CA SER A 20 9.79 -0.94 -5.21
C SER A 20 9.88 -1.31 -6.69
N ILE A 21 10.90 -2.09 -7.10
CA ILE A 21 11.03 -2.61 -8.47
C ILE A 21 9.86 -3.54 -8.80
N LEU A 22 9.54 -4.49 -7.91
CA LEU A 22 8.44 -5.44 -8.12
C LEU A 22 7.10 -4.73 -8.25
N ALA A 23 6.83 -3.74 -7.39
CA ALA A 23 5.62 -2.96 -7.46
C ALA A 23 5.56 -2.15 -8.77
N THR A 24 6.67 -1.55 -9.19
CA THR A 24 6.75 -0.89 -10.50
C THR A 24 6.43 -1.86 -11.64
N LEU A 25 6.97 -3.08 -11.61
CA LEU A 25 6.62 -4.10 -12.62
C LEU A 25 5.13 -4.43 -12.57
N CYS A 26 4.54 -4.64 -11.39
CA CYS A 26 3.11 -4.88 -11.24
C CYS A 26 2.24 -3.71 -11.75
N LEU A 27 2.70 -2.47 -11.62
CA LEU A 27 1.99 -1.29 -12.12
C LEU A 27 1.87 -1.29 -13.65
N TRP A 28 2.91 -1.75 -14.35
CA TRP A 28 2.97 -1.74 -15.81
C TRP A 28 2.52 -3.05 -16.48
N LEU A 29 2.34 -4.12 -15.71
CA LEU A 29 1.92 -5.41 -16.24
C LEU A 29 0.40 -5.47 -16.45
N PRO A 30 -0.06 -6.14 -17.52
CA PRO A 30 -1.48 -6.31 -17.79
C PRO A 30 -2.18 -7.06 -16.65
N VAL A 31 -3.38 -6.60 -16.35
CA VAL A 31 -4.27 -7.18 -15.33
C VAL A 31 -5.11 -8.31 -15.91
N GLU A 32 -5.38 -8.19 -17.20
CA GLU A 32 -6.15 -9.13 -18.00
C GLU A 32 -5.28 -10.34 -18.34
N SER A 33 -5.32 -11.34 -17.47
CA SER A 33 -5.02 -12.70 -17.92
C SER A 33 -6.24 -13.19 -18.67
N SER A 34 -6.22 -13.17 -20.02
CA SER A 34 -7.15 -14.05 -20.73
C SER A 34 -6.88 -15.48 -20.24
N ARG A 35 -7.91 -16.33 -20.13
CA ARG A 35 -7.75 -17.71 -19.65
C ARG A 35 -6.70 -18.53 -20.44
N ASP A 36 -6.33 -18.03 -21.64
CA ASP A 36 -5.32 -18.57 -22.54
C ASP A 36 -4.11 -17.62 -22.76
N ALA A 37 -3.99 -16.53 -22.01
CA ALA A 37 -2.82 -15.65 -22.07
C ALA A 37 -1.62 -16.37 -21.45
N VAL A 38 -0.50 -16.36 -22.17
CA VAL A 38 0.79 -16.72 -21.59
C VAL A 38 1.01 -15.81 -20.39
N LEU A 39 1.05 -16.38 -19.18
CA LEU A 39 1.41 -15.63 -17.99
C LEU A 39 2.73 -14.92 -18.23
N ASP A 40 2.77 -13.63 -17.96
CA ASP A 40 4.03 -12.91 -18.02
C ASP A 40 5.03 -13.57 -17.08
N ARG A 41 6.31 -13.54 -17.47
CA ARG A 41 7.38 -14.24 -16.75
C ARG A 41 7.41 -13.90 -15.27
N LEU A 42 6.98 -12.69 -14.88
CA LEU A 42 6.87 -12.29 -13.48
C LEU A 42 5.81 -13.11 -12.73
N HIS A 43 4.58 -13.21 -13.25
CA HIS A 43 3.50 -13.93 -12.59
C HIS A 43 3.83 -15.42 -12.42
N ALA A 44 4.46 -16.03 -13.44
CA ALA A 44 4.92 -17.41 -13.36
C ALA A 44 5.89 -17.65 -12.18
N LYS A 45 6.74 -16.67 -11.84
CA LYS A 45 7.69 -16.80 -10.71
C LYS A 45 7.00 -17.01 -9.36
N PHE A 46 5.80 -16.47 -9.18
CA PHE A 46 5.02 -16.61 -7.93
C PHE A 46 4.27 -17.95 -7.83
N LEU A 47 4.18 -18.72 -8.92
CA LEU A 47 3.60 -20.06 -8.94
C LEU A 47 4.66 -21.18 -8.79
N GLU A 48 5.94 -20.86 -8.99
CA GLU A 48 7.05 -21.81 -8.85
C GLU A 48 7.21 -22.31 -7.40
N MET A 49 7.79 -23.51 -7.25
CA MET A 49 8.23 -24.08 -5.96
C MET A 49 7.17 -23.99 -4.85
N HIS A 50 5.93 -24.40 -5.15
CA HIS A 50 4.82 -24.37 -4.19
C HIS A 50 4.57 -22.99 -3.56
N PHE A 51 4.64 -21.94 -4.38
CA PHE A 51 4.36 -20.56 -3.97
C PHE A 51 5.38 -19.95 -2.98
N GLU A 52 6.62 -20.47 -2.92
CA GLU A 52 7.68 -19.98 -2.01
C GLU A 52 7.86 -18.44 -2.04
N LYS A 53 7.79 -17.83 -3.23
CA LYS A 53 7.95 -16.37 -3.38
C LYS A 53 6.73 -15.61 -2.84
N THR A 54 5.54 -16.17 -3.01
CA THR A 54 4.30 -15.65 -2.42
C THR A 54 4.38 -15.75 -0.90
N ASP A 55 4.88 -16.86 -0.38
CA ASP A 55 5.10 -17.02 1.04
C ASP A 55 6.06 -15.97 1.57
N ARG A 56 7.20 -15.78 0.92
CA ARG A 56 8.18 -14.77 1.32
C ARG A 56 7.61 -13.36 1.26
N LEU A 57 6.79 -13.05 0.26
CA LEU A 57 6.09 -11.78 0.11
C LEU A 57 5.17 -11.51 1.30
N VAL A 58 4.33 -12.49 1.66
CA VAL A 58 3.39 -12.38 2.79
C VAL A 58 4.14 -12.25 4.12
N ASP A 59 5.23 -12.99 4.32
CA ASP A 59 6.04 -12.87 5.55
C ASP A 59 6.65 -11.48 5.70
N LEU A 60 7.14 -10.90 4.60
CA LEU A 60 7.65 -9.52 4.60
C LEU A 60 6.53 -8.53 4.89
N LEU A 61 5.36 -8.70 4.26
CA LEU A 61 4.19 -7.86 4.49
C LEU A 61 3.81 -7.84 5.97
N LEU A 62 3.69 -9.02 6.60
CA LEU A 62 3.34 -9.14 8.02
C LEU A 62 4.42 -8.55 8.93
N ALA A 63 5.70 -8.70 8.58
CA ALA A 63 6.80 -8.12 9.34
C ALA A 63 6.83 -6.58 9.28
N TYR A 64 6.46 -5.98 8.15
CA TYR A 64 6.30 -4.52 8.06
C TYR A 64 5.01 -4.06 8.73
N TYR A 65 3.91 -4.80 8.56
CA TYR A 65 2.62 -4.52 9.19
C TYR A 65 2.77 -4.43 10.70
N GLY A 66 3.36 -5.45 11.33
CA GLY A 66 3.60 -5.46 12.78
C GLY A 66 4.48 -4.31 13.26
N ARG A 67 5.47 -3.87 12.48
CA ARG A 67 6.33 -2.72 12.84
C ARG A 67 5.57 -1.40 12.79
N VAL A 68 4.82 -1.16 11.72
CA VAL A 68 4.06 0.08 11.52
C VAL A 68 2.92 0.18 12.53
N HIS A 69 2.19 -0.92 12.76
CA HIS A 69 1.04 -0.94 13.67
C HIS A 69 1.39 -1.05 15.16
N ALA A 70 2.65 -1.35 15.49
CA ALA A 70 3.13 -1.27 16.87
C ALA A 70 3.42 0.17 17.34
N LEU A 71 3.42 1.15 16.43
CA LEU A 71 3.59 2.55 16.79
C LEU A 71 2.36 3.04 17.58
N PRO A 72 2.57 3.77 18.69
CA PRO A 72 1.46 4.33 19.47
C PRO A 72 0.77 5.42 18.62
N LYS A 73 -0.53 5.23 18.38
CA LYS A 73 -1.33 6.21 17.64
C LYS A 73 -1.58 7.44 18.50
N PRO A 74 -1.51 8.65 17.95
CA PRO A 74 -1.95 9.84 18.68
C PRO A 74 -3.43 9.72 19.00
N GLU A 75 -3.79 9.97 20.25
CA GLU A 75 -5.16 9.93 20.73
C GLU A 75 -5.74 11.34 20.74
N LYS A 76 -6.96 11.48 20.23
CA LYS A 76 -7.68 12.75 20.31
C LYS A 76 -8.10 12.96 21.77
N LYS A 77 -7.41 13.84 22.48
CA LYS A 77 -7.82 14.27 23.82
C LYS A 77 -9.21 14.92 23.73
N GLY A 78 -10.08 14.64 24.70
CA GLY A 78 -11.38 15.30 24.83
C GLY A 78 -11.34 16.39 25.91
N GLY A 79 -12.28 17.34 25.84
CA GLY A 79 -12.47 18.37 26.87
C GLY A 79 -11.71 19.68 26.60
N ASP A 80 -11.61 20.52 27.63
CA ASP A 80 -11.04 21.87 27.54
C ASP A 80 -9.53 21.90 27.25
N GLU A 81 -8.83 20.77 27.39
CA GLU A 81 -7.41 20.59 27.06
C GLU A 81 -7.17 20.16 25.59
N TYR A 82 -8.23 20.05 24.77
CA TYR A 82 -8.08 19.73 23.36
C TYR A 82 -7.60 20.94 22.57
N ASP A 83 -6.33 20.94 22.17
CA ASP A 83 -5.83 21.81 21.11
C ASP A 83 -5.83 21.05 19.77
N PRO A 84 -6.64 21.46 18.78
CA PRO A 84 -6.64 20.87 17.44
C PRO A 84 -5.26 20.90 16.78
N ARG A 85 -4.46 21.94 17.01
CA ARG A 85 -3.14 22.11 16.38
C ARG A 85 -2.12 21.14 16.96
N GLU A 86 -2.11 20.96 18.28
CA GLU A 86 -1.24 19.98 18.94
C GLU A 86 -1.56 18.55 18.46
N TYR A 87 -2.84 18.24 18.27
CA TYR A 87 -3.26 16.93 17.74
C TYR A 87 -2.83 16.75 16.28
N GLU A 88 -2.94 17.77 15.44
CA GLU A 88 -2.50 17.75 14.04
C GLU A 88 -0.99 17.54 13.91
N GLU A 89 -0.18 18.29 14.67
CA GLU A 89 1.28 18.10 14.73
C GLU A 89 1.65 16.69 15.21
N ALA A 90 0.93 16.14 16.19
CA ALA A 90 1.14 14.78 16.66
C ALA A 90 0.79 13.73 15.58
N VAL A 91 -0.25 13.98 14.77
CA VAL A 91 -0.62 13.13 13.63
C VAL A 91 0.45 13.19 12.55
N GLU A 92 0.95 14.37 12.19
CA GLU A 92 2.02 14.54 11.21
C GLU A 92 3.31 13.84 11.66
N GLY A 93 3.75 14.07 12.90
CA GLY A 93 4.90 13.39 13.49
C GLY A 93 4.75 11.86 13.52
N TYR A 94 3.55 11.37 13.82
CA TYR A 94 3.25 9.95 13.74
C TYR A 94 3.37 9.41 12.31
N ARG A 95 2.94 10.16 11.28
CA ARG A 95 3.09 9.78 9.86
C ARG A 95 4.56 9.71 9.45
N LEU A 96 5.37 10.69 9.85
CA LEU A 96 6.82 10.66 9.62
C LEU A 96 7.46 9.41 10.26
N HIS A 97 7.11 9.10 11.51
CA HIS A 97 7.60 7.88 12.17
C HIS A 97 7.14 6.60 11.46
N GLN A 98 5.92 6.56 10.93
CA GLN A 98 5.44 5.42 10.13
C GLN A 98 6.32 5.21 8.89
N LEU A 99 6.71 6.28 8.19
CA LEU A 99 7.63 6.20 7.06
C LEU A 99 9.00 5.64 7.48
N GLU A 100 9.55 6.11 8.61
CA GLU A 100 10.84 5.64 9.13
C GLU A 100 10.85 4.14 9.48
N VAL A 101 9.74 3.60 9.99
CA VAL A 101 9.65 2.16 10.33
C VAL A 101 9.28 1.27 9.14
N GLY A 102 8.91 1.87 8.00
CA GLY A 102 8.69 1.19 6.73
C GLY A 102 7.24 1.15 6.26
N LEU A 103 6.48 2.24 6.39
CA LEU A 103 5.15 2.36 5.80
C LEU A 103 5.18 2.30 4.27
N TYR A 104 6.15 2.95 3.63
CA TYR A 104 6.27 2.90 2.16
C TYR A 104 6.43 1.47 1.61
N PRO A 105 7.42 0.66 2.06
CA PRO A 105 7.52 -0.73 1.61
C PRO A 105 6.31 -1.58 2.00
N LEU A 106 5.62 -1.29 3.12
CA LEU A 106 4.36 -1.96 3.46
C LEU A 106 3.28 -1.71 2.39
N GLN A 107 3.07 -0.46 1.98
CA GLN A 107 2.11 -0.09 0.95
C GLN A 107 2.45 -0.76 -0.40
N GLN A 108 3.73 -0.78 -0.78
CA GLN A 108 4.18 -1.47 -2.00
C GLN A 108 3.94 -2.99 -1.93
N LEU A 109 4.21 -3.63 -0.79
CA LEU A 109 3.94 -5.06 -0.57
C LEU A 109 2.44 -5.35 -0.63
N ALA A 110 1.60 -4.49 -0.05
CA ALA A 110 0.15 -4.60 -0.11
C ALA A 110 -0.35 -4.51 -1.55
N PHE A 111 0.13 -3.53 -2.31
CA PHE A 111 -0.17 -3.38 -3.74
C PHE A 111 0.21 -4.63 -4.54
N ILE A 112 1.45 -5.13 -4.41
CA ILE A 112 1.92 -6.34 -5.10
C ILE A 112 1.02 -7.53 -4.74
N THR A 113 0.70 -7.72 -3.46
CA THR A 113 -0.12 -8.84 -2.98
C THR A 113 -1.52 -8.78 -3.58
N CYS A 114 -2.16 -7.61 -3.53
CA CYS A 114 -3.47 -7.39 -4.13
C CYS A 114 -3.45 -7.61 -5.65
N HIS A 115 -2.43 -7.10 -6.36
CA HIS A 115 -2.27 -7.32 -7.80
C HIS A 115 -2.15 -8.81 -8.13
N LEU A 116 -1.33 -9.56 -7.39
CA LEU A 116 -1.17 -11.00 -7.60
C LEU A 116 -2.47 -11.76 -7.35
N VAL A 117 -3.24 -11.42 -6.32
CA VAL A 117 -4.55 -12.05 -6.03
C VAL A 117 -5.61 -11.71 -7.08
N GLN A 118 -5.52 -10.52 -7.68
CA GLN A 118 -6.37 -10.12 -8.81
C GLN A 118 -6.05 -10.92 -10.07
N VAL A 119 -4.77 -10.99 -10.43
CA VAL A 119 -4.30 -11.60 -11.69
C VAL A 119 -4.28 -13.13 -11.63
N LEU A 120 -3.93 -13.70 -10.47
CA LEU A 120 -3.77 -15.14 -10.27
C LEU A 120 -4.81 -15.65 -9.25
N PRO A 121 -6.04 -15.98 -9.67
CA PRO A 121 -7.06 -16.54 -8.79
C PRO A 121 -6.60 -17.80 -8.03
N SER A 122 -5.68 -18.58 -8.61
CA SER A 122 -5.09 -19.76 -7.96
C SER A 122 -4.27 -19.42 -6.69
N LEU A 123 -3.69 -18.23 -6.61
CA LEU A 123 -2.95 -17.76 -5.43
C LEU A 123 -3.87 -17.29 -4.31
N ARG A 124 -5.11 -16.90 -4.62
CA ARG A 124 -6.03 -16.28 -3.65
C ARG A 124 -6.22 -17.14 -2.41
N ARG A 125 -6.51 -18.44 -2.61
CA ARG A 125 -6.70 -19.37 -1.49
C ARG A 125 -5.44 -19.51 -0.65
N HIS A 126 -4.27 -19.65 -1.29
CA HIS A 126 -2.99 -19.78 -0.60
C HIS A 126 -2.65 -18.55 0.25
N VAL A 127 -2.83 -17.35 -0.33
CA VAL A 127 -2.62 -16.08 0.39
C VAL A 127 -3.61 -15.91 1.55
N SER A 128 -4.89 -16.25 1.34
CA SER A 128 -5.93 -16.21 2.37
C SER A 128 -5.60 -17.15 3.54
N ASP A 129 -5.29 -18.42 3.25
CA ASP A 129 -4.93 -19.42 4.27
C ASP A 129 -3.70 -18.97 5.09
N LYS A 130 -2.69 -18.40 4.41
CA LYS A 130 -1.50 -17.89 5.08
C LYS A 130 -1.79 -16.67 5.96
N LEU A 131 -2.58 -15.71 5.49
CA LEU A 131 -2.94 -14.53 6.29
C LEU A 131 -3.79 -14.92 7.51
N HIS A 132 -4.74 -15.85 7.34
CA HIS A 132 -5.57 -16.35 8.43
C HIS A 132 -4.77 -17.01 9.54
N ALA A 133 -3.66 -17.68 9.23
CA ALA A 133 -2.76 -18.24 10.24
C ALA A 133 -2.17 -17.18 11.20
N TYR A 134 -2.16 -15.91 10.79
CA TYR A 134 -1.71 -14.76 11.59
C TYR A 134 -2.89 -13.85 12.04
N GLY A 135 -4.14 -14.24 11.80
CA GLY A 135 -5.32 -13.48 12.18
C GLY A 135 -5.66 -12.30 11.25
N TYR A 136 -5.14 -12.29 10.01
CA TYR A 136 -5.41 -11.25 9.01
C TYR A 136 -6.16 -11.81 7.81
N THR A 137 -6.81 -10.94 7.03
CA THR A 137 -7.53 -11.33 5.80
C THR A 137 -6.99 -10.59 4.57
N VAL A 138 -7.41 -11.00 3.38
CA VAL A 138 -7.12 -10.22 2.16
C VAL A 138 -7.75 -8.83 2.25
N GLY A 139 -8.87 -8.70 2.97
CA GLY A 139 -9.48 -7.42 3.33
C GLY A 139 -8.55 -6.51 4.14
N THR A 140 -7.79 -7.04 5.09
CA THR A 140 -6.76 -6.27 5.83
C THR A 140 -5.71 -5.70 4.88
N VAL A 141 -5.23 -6.50 3.93
CA VAL A 141 -4.23 -6.06 2.95
C VAL A 141 -4.81 -5.04 1.99
N ARG A 142 -6.06 -5.23 1.55
CA ARG A 142 -6.80 -4.26 0.73
C ARG A 142 -6.95 -2.92 1.45
N GLN A 143 -7.20 -2.92 2.76
CA GLN A 143 -7.33 -1.67 3.53
C GLN A 143 -6.05 -0.84 3.48
N LEU A 144 -4.86 -1.45 3.48
CA LEU A 144 -3.60 -0.71 3.31
C LEU A 144 -3.51 0.01 1.96
N VAL A 145 -4.06 -0.60 0.90
CA VAL A 145 -4.15 0.00 -0.43
C VAL A 145 -5.18 1.13 -0.45
N VAL A 146 -6.33 0.96 0.24
CA VAL A 146 -7.33 2.03 0.41
C VAL A 146 -6.72 3.23 1.13
N ASP A 147 -6.03 3.00 2.23
CA ASP A 147 -5.37 4.05 3.02
C ASP A 147 -4.33 4.81 2.17
N GLN A 148 -3.61 4.09 1.29
CA GLN A 148 -2.68 4.69 0.34
C GLN A 148 -3.41 5.58 -0.69
N VAL A 149 -4.54 5.13 -1.26
CA VAL A 149 -5.34 5.92 -2.20
C VAL A 149 -5.86 7.19 -1.54
N VAL A 150 -6.38 7.09 -0.31
CA VAL A 150 -6.87 8.26 0.45
C VAL A 150 -5.74 9.25 0.72
N SER A 151 -4.55 8.77 1.07
CA SER A 151 -3.39 9.64 1.30
C SER A 151 -2.98 10.39 0.03
N LEU A 152 -2.93 9.69 -1.11
CA LEU A 152 -2.61 10.32 -2.40
C LEU A 152 -3.66 11.34 -2.84
N ALA A 153 -4.94 11.08 -2.59
CA ALA A 153 -6.01 12.02 -2.91
C ALA A 153 -5.94 13.31 -2.07
N ALA A 154 -5.59 13.20 -0.78
CA ALA A 154 -5.44 14.36 0.09
C ALA A 154 -4.26 15.25 -0.34
N GLU A 155 -3.12 14.65 -0.73
CA GLU A 155 -1.97 15.38 -1.28
C GLU A 155 -2.34 16.16 -2.56
N ASP A 156 -3.12 15.55 -3.46
CA ASP A 156 -3.55 16.21 -4.71
C ASP A 156 -4.52 17.40 -4.46
N GLU A 157 -5.35 17.33 -3.41
CA GLU A 157 -6.25 18.43 -3.01
C GLU A 157 -5.46 19.63 -2.44
N GLU A 158 -4.46 19.38 -1.59
CA GLU A 158 -3.59 20.41 -1.03
C GLU A 158 -2.76 21.13 -2.12
N GLU A 159 -2.18 20.38 -3.08
CA GLU A 159 -1.44 20.96 -4.22
C GLU A 159 -2.34 21.89 -5.06
N GLY A 160 -3.63 21.57 -5.22
CA GLY A 160 -4.59 22.38 -5.98
C GLY A 160 -5.05 23.66 -5.27
N GLU A 161 -5.08 23.67 -3.94
CA GLU A 161 -5.41 24.86 -3.14
C GLU A 161 -4.25 25.87 -3.09
N GLU A 162 -2.99 25.39 -3.07
CA GLU A 162 -1.80 26.24 -3.13
C GLU A 162 -1.62 26.94 -4.49
N GLU A 163 -1.92 26.26 -5.60
CA GLU A 163 -1.84 26.86 -6.95
C GLU A 163 -2.97 27.85 -7.27
N GLY A 164 -4.10 27.78 -6.55
CA GLY A 164 -5.24 28.70 -6.68
C GLY A 164 -5.07 30.05 -5.98
N GLY A 165 -3.96 30.23 -5.26
CA GLY A 165 -3.75 31.27 -4.26
C GLY A 165 -3.04 32.56 -4.68
N ASP A 166 -2.76 32.85 -5.96
CA ASP A 166 -2.39 34.21 -6.41
C ASP A 166 -2.40 34.31 -7.95
N GLY A 167 -3.10 35.31 -8.52
CA GLY A 167 -3.00 35.59 -9.96
C GLY A 167 -4.25 36.11 -10.65
N SER A 168 -4.47 37.41 -10.55
CA SER A 168 -5.39 38.18 -11.39
C SER A 168 -5.18 37.92 -12.91
N LYS A 169 -6.29 37.65 -13.62
CA LYS A 169 -6.56 37.80 -15.08
C LYS A 169 -5.36 37.75 -16.06
N SER A 170 -5.32 36.72 -16.91
CA SER A 170 -5.22 36.93 -18.37
C SER A 170 -5.52 35.65 -19.14
N GLY A 171 -6.47 35.72 -20.07
CA GLY A 171 -6.75 34.62 -20.99
C GLY A 171 -5.58 34.36 -21.92
N ARG A 172 -5.13 33.11 -21.98
CA ARG A 172 -4.45 32.54 -23.15
C ARG A 172 -4.43 31.02 -23.03
N ASP A 173 -4.84 30.39 -24.11
CA ASP A 173 -4.72 28.96 -24.36
C ASP A 173 -3.34 28.46 -23.94
N LYS A 174 -3.31 27.52 -22.99
CA LYS A 174 -2.12 26.74 -22.66
C LYS A 174 -2.50 25.27 -22.64
N GLN A 175 -2.21 24.62 -23.75
CA GLN A 175 -1.87 23.20 -23.77
C GLN A 175 -0.63 23.03 -22.86
N GLY A 176 -0.90 22.78 -21.58
CA GLY A 176 0.10 22.51 -20.57
C GLY A 176 0.54 21.06 -20.67
N THR A 177 1.79 20.86 -21.07
CA THR A 177 2.50 19.59 -20.99
C THR A 177 2.65 19.21 -19.52
N THR A 178 1.83 18.27 -19.03
CA THR A 178 1.91 17.72 -17.66
C THR A 178 2.99 16.64 -17.58
N SER A 179 4.27 17.03 -17.60
CA SER A 179 5.37 16.07 -17.52
C SER A 179 5.65 15.54 -16.10
N GLY A 180 4.97 16.04 -15.06
CA GLY A 180 5.07 15.56 -13.67
C GLY A 180 3.91 14.71 -13.16
N GLY A 181 2.69 14.88 -13.71
CA GLY A 181 1.47 14.24 -13.20
C GLY A 181 1.12 12.87 -13.81
N GLY A 182 1.72 12.50 -14.94
CA GLY A 182 1.36 11.27 -15.65
C GLY A 182 1.63 9.98 -14.85
N GLY A 183 2.75 9.92 -14.12
CA GLY A 183 3.12 8.75 -13.32
C GLY A 183 2.25 8.57 -12.06
N ARG A 184 2.00 9.66 -11.32
CA ARG A 184 1.10 9.68 -10.15
C ARG A 184 -0.34 9.32 -10.56
N SER A 185 -0.82 9.89 -11.67
CA SER A 185 -2.16 9.56 -12.21
C SER A 185 -2.29 8.07 -12.55
N ILE A 186 -1.30 7.46 -13.21
CA ILE A 186 -1.33 6.01 -13.53
C ILE A 186 -1.35 5.17 -12.26
N GLN A 187 -0.51 5.49 -11.28
CA GLN A 187 -0.49 4.77 -10.00
C GLN A 187 -1.82 4.91 -9.25
N PHE A 188 -2.36 6.13 -9.16
CA PHE A 188 -3.63 6.41 -8.50
C PHE A 188 -4.80 5.64 -9.15
N HIS A 189 -4.90 5.69 -10.48
CA HIS A 189 -5.90 4.93 -11.23
C HIS A 189 -5.75 3.43 -10.99
N ARG A 190 -4.53 2.89 -11.06
CA ARG A 190 -4.28 1.46 -10.85
C ARG A 190 -4.65 1.00 -9.44
N LEU A 191 -4.31 1.77 -8.41
CA LEU A 191 -4.67 1.47 -7.03
C LEU A 191 -6.19 1.50 -6.84
N THR A 192 -6.86 2.50 -7.41
CA THR A 192 -8.32 2.63 -7.36
C THR A 192 -9.03 1.45 -8.05
N ASP A 193 -8.58 1.07 -9.25
CA ASP A 193 -9.10 -0.09 -9.98
C ASP A 193 -8.92 -1.38 -9.20
N LEU A 194 -7.76 -1.52 -8.54
CA LEU A 194 -7.45 -2.68 -7.70
C LEU A 194 -8.35 -2.76 -6.47
N VAL A 195 -8.59 -1.63 -5.80
CA VAL A 195 -9.50 -1.52 -4.66
C VAL A 195 -10.93 -1.91 -5.05
N ALA A 196 -11.38 -1.49 -6.24
CA ALA A 196 -12.70 -1.83 -6.78
C ALA A 196 -12.78 -3.32 -7.15
N ALA A 197 -11.78 -3.86 -7.85
CA ALA A 197 -11.75 -5.27 -8.26
C ALA A 197 -11.74 -6.24 -7.08
N LEU A 198 -11.15 -5.84 -5.96
CA LEU A 198 -11.08 -6.65 -4.74
C LEU A 198 -12.19 -6.34 -3.72
N ALA A 199 -13.14 -5.46 -4.03
CA ALA A 199 -14.22 -5.08 -3.10
C ALA A 199 -15.11 -6.25 -2.69
N HIS A 200 -15.29 -7.23 -3.58
CA HIS A 200 -16.10 -8.43 -3.34
C HIS A 200 -15.28 -9.64 -2.89
N VAL A 201 -13.97 -9.48 -2.73
CA VAL A 201 -13.07 -10.62 -2.51
C VAL A 201 -13.17 -11.18 -1.09
N ASP A 202 -13.73 -10.44 -0.11
CA ASP A 202 -14.19 -11.01 1.17
C ASP A 202 -15.24 -10.11 1.89
N PRO A 203 -16.49 -10.57 2.06
CA PRO A 203 -17.37 -10.15 3.15
C PRO A 203 -17.76 -11.35 4.04
N GLU A 204 -16.83 -12.05 4.68
CA GLU A 204 -17.07 -13.13 5.68
C GLU A 204 -15.70 -13.44 6.32
N ILE A 205 -15.41 -13.41 7.62
CA ILE A 205 -16.18 -13.62 8.86
C ILE A 205 -15.63 -12.65 9.93
N ILE A 206 -16.48 -11.78 10.47
CA ILE A 206 -16.29 -11.27 11.84
C ILE A 206 -16.70 -12.42 12.75
N PRO A 207 -15.85 -12.95 13.66
CA PRO A 207 -16.38 -13.74 14.75
C PRO A 207 -17.09 -12.76 15.70
N THR A 208 -18.37 -12.51 15.43
CA THR A 208 -19.34 -12.12 16.46
C THR A 208 -19.60 -13.36 17.30
N ASP A 209 -18.78 -13.56 18.32
CA ASP A 209 -19.20 -13.98 19.67
C ASP A 209 -17.97 -14.44 20.47
N ALA A 210 -17.57 -13.58 21.40
CA ALA A 210 -17.14 -14.01 22.72
C ALA A 210 -17.70 -12.97 23.70
N ALA A 211 -19.02 -13.01 23.85
CA ALA A 211 -19.60 -12.74 25.14
C ALA A 211 -19.10 -13.83 26.10
N GLU A 212 -18.31 -13.42 27.09
CA GLU A 212 -18.34 -13.89 28.48
C GLU A 212 -17.69 -12.82 29.37
#